data_AF-A0A829FAH7-F1
#
_entry.id   AF-A0A829FAH7-F1
#
_cell.length_a   1.000
_cell.length_b   1.000
_cell.length_c   1.000
_cell.angle_alpha   90.00
_cell.angle_beta   90.00
_cell.angle_gamma   90.00
#
_symmetry.space_group_name_H-M   'P 1'
#
loop_
_entity.id
_entity.type
_entity.pdbx_description
1 polymer ?
#
loop_
_entity_poly.entity_id
_entity_poly.type
_entity_poly.pdbx_seq_one_letter_code
_entity_poly.pdbx_strand_id
1 'polypeptide(L)'
;MHPNAPQNVTGVLNDGSISLSWDAVPKAQAYVIHYSNANQSDPHDATMMGYSEKTSWTLAAEDVPTLEPGNKIYLYVQAYNVLGKGKDEIEKARYLHDGPFIGSAWSRSVVLIKK
;
A
#
# COMPACT_ATOMS: atom_id res chain seq x y z
N MET A 1 -15.27 11.28 11.08
CA MET A 1 -14.30 11.95 10.18
C MET A 1 -13.22 10.94 9.84
N HIS A 2 -12.95 10.72 8.56
CA HIS A 2 -11.83 9.88 8.07
C HIS A 2 -10.59 10.78 7.78
N PRO A 3 -9.38 10.22 7.77
CA PRO A 3 -8.17 10.96 7.38
C PRO A 3 -8.23 11.44 5.92
N ASN A 4 -7.38 12.40 5.56
CA ASN A 4 -7.16 12.75 4.15
C ASN A 4 -6.35 11.66 3.44
N ALA A 5 -6.44 11.61 2.11
CA ALA A 5 -5.62 10.70 1.31
C ALA A 5 -4.12 11.01 1.49
N PRO A 6 -3.24 10.01 1.65
CA PRO A 6 -1.79 10.20 1.66
C PRO A 6 -1.29 10.97 0.44
N GLN A 7 -0.38 11.91 0.67
CA GLN A 7 0.24 12.75 -0.36
C GLN A 7 1.74 12.48 -0.44
N ASN A 8 2.35 12.92 -1.54
CA ASN A 8 3.79 12.78 -1.80
C ASN A 8 4.28 11.32 -1.64
N VAL A 9 3.43 10.38 -2.03
CA VAL A 9 3.77 8.96 -1.99
C VAL A 9 4.84 8.70 -3.05
N THR A 10 5.99 8.21 -2.61
CA THR A 10 7.09 7.80 -3.47
C THR A 10 7.44 6.35 -3.22
N GLY A 11 8.05 5.72 -4.21
CA GLY A 11 8.45 4.33 -4.11
C GLY A 11 9.69 4.02 -4.92
N VAL A 12 10.39 2.97 -4.53
CA VAL A 12 11.54 2.41 -5.22
C VAL A 12 11.42 0.89 -5.27
N LEU A 13 11.82 0.31 -6.40
CA LEU A 13 11.97 -1.12 -6.59
C LEU A 13 13.46 -1.43 -6.67
N ASN A 14 14.03 -2.01 -5.61
CA ASN A 14 15.47 -2.28 -5.46
C ASN A 14 15.68 -3.78 -5.19
N ASP A 15 16.50 -4.43 -6.00
CA ASP A 15 16.85 -5.85 -5.84
C ASP A 15 15.63 -6.78 -5.70
N GLY A 16 14.51 -6.42 -6.35
CA GLY A 16 13.25 -7.15 -6.28
C GLY A 16 12.35 -6.76 -5.11
N SER A 17 12.86 -6.09 -4.08
CA SER A 17 12.07 -5.53 -2.97
C SER A 17 11.47 -4.17 -3.31
N ILE A 18 10.34 -3.83 -2.69
CA ILE A 18 9.69 -2.52 -2.84
C ILE A 18 9.79 -1.76 -1.53
N SER A 19 10.10 -0.47 -1.60
CA SER A 19 10.02 0.46 -0.48
C SER A 19 9.14 1.64 -0.86
N LEU A 20 8.20 2.00 0.01
CA LEU A 20 7.33 3.17 -0.12
C LEU A 20 7.54 4.15 1.04
N SER A 21 7.37 5.44 0.77
CA SER A 21 7.29 6.50 1.78
C SER A 21 6.27 7.56 1.37
N TRP A 22 5.69 8.24 2.37
CA TRP A 22 4.69 9.29 2.16
C TRP A 22 4.71 10.30 3.31
N ASP A 23 3.98 11.40 3.16
CA ASP A 23 3.84 12.40 4.21
C ASP A 23 2.91 11.92 5.33
N ALA A 24 3.20 12.32 6.57
CA ALA A 24 2.34 12.03 7.71
C ALA A 24 0.94 12.62 7.50
N VAL A 25 -0.08 11.77 7.58
CA VAL A 25 -1.48 12.17 7.45
C VAL A 25 -2.04 12.52 8.84
N PRO A 26 -2.53 13.75 9.07
CA PRO A 26 -3.15 14.11 10.34
C PRO A 26 -4.30 13.16 10.70
N LYS A 27 -4.34 12.71 11.96
CA LYS A 27 -5.32 11.76 12.51
C LYS A 27 -5.23 10.32 11.98
N ALA A 28 -4.26 10.01 11.10
CA ALA A 28 -3.98 8.63 10.72
C ALA A 28 -3.25 7.91 11.86
N GLN A 29 -3.70 6.70 12.17
CA GLN A 29 -3.04 5.77 13.09
C GLN A 29 -2.37 4.62 12.33
N ALA A 30 -2.90 4.27 11.16
CA ALA A 30 -2.37 3.21 10.32
C ALA A 30 -2.59 3.52 8.84
N TYR A 31 -1.88 2.77 8.01
CA TYR A 31 -1.93 2.84 6.56
C TYR A 31 -2.05 1.43 5.99
N VAL A 32 -2.90 1.28 4.98
CA VAL A 32 -3.01 0.07 4.17
C VAL A 32 -2.44 0.38 2.79
N ILE A 33 -1.56 -0.48 2.32
CA ILE A 33 -0.97 -0.39 0.99
C ILE A 33 -1.73 -1.36 0.11
N HIS A 34 -2.22 -0.91 -1.03
CA HIS A 34 -2.91 -1.75 -2.03
C HIS A 34 -2.06 -1.86 -3.28
N TYR A 35 -1.91 -3.08 -3.79
CA TYR A 35 -1.17 -3.35 -5.02
C TYR A 35 -1.71 -4.59 -5.73
N SER A 36 -1.29 -4.76 -6.97
CA SER A 36 -1.77 -5.77 -7.90
C SER A 36 -0.59 -6.56 -8.49
N ASN A 37 -0.90 -7.52 -9.37
CA ASN A 37 0.12 -8.20 -10.16
C ASN A 37 0.74 -7.26 -11.21
N ALA A 38 1.78 -7.77 -11.88
CA ALA A 38 2.45 -7.11 -12.99
C ALA A 38 1.48 -6.55 -14.04
N ASN A 39 1.72 -5.32 -14.45
CA ASN A 39 1.03 -4.60 -15.53
C ASN A 39 -0.49 -4.40 -15.32
N GLN A 40 -1.01 -4.59 -14.12
CA GLN A 40 -2.41 -4.31 -13.79
C GLN A 40 -2.57 -2.84 -13.38
N SER A 41 -3.08 -2.00 -14.29
CA SER A 41 -3.26 -0.57 -14.03
C SER A 41 -4.60 -0.20 -13.42
N ASP A 42 -5.59 -1.12 -13.42
CA ASP A 42 -6.89 -0.86 -12.82
C ASP A 42 -6.80 -0.94 -11.28
N PRO A 43 -7.15 0.13 -10.53
CA PRO A 43 -7.17 0.09 -9.07
C PRO A 43 -8.05 -1.02 -8.48
N HIS A 44 -9.08 -1.49 -9.21
CA HIS A 44 -9.97 -2.57 -8.74
C HIS A 44 -9.27 -3.94 -8.69
N ASP A 45 -8.17 -4.09 -9.43
CA ASP A 45 -7.34 -5.30 -9.41
C ASP A 45 -6.31 -5.30 -8.27
N ALA A 46 -6.19 -4.19 -7.51
CA ALA A 46 -5.25 -4.06 -6.40
C ALA A 46 -5.77 -4.77 -5.13
N THR A 47 -5.88 -6.09 -5.20
CA THR A 47 -6.43 -6.94 -4.13
C THR A 47 -5.39 -7.34 -3.09
N MET A 48 -4.09 -7.16 -3.39
CA MET A 48 -3.02 -7.45 -2.44
C MET A 48 -2.84 -6.28 -1.49
N MET A 49 -2.58 -6.59 -0.23
CA MET A 49 -2.56 -5.60 0.83
C MET A 49 -1.30 -5.71 1.68
N GLY A 50 -0.81 -4.56 2.16
CA GLY A 50 0.20 -4.45 3.21
C GLY A 50 -0.27 -3.50 4.32
N TYR A 51 0.40 -3.50 5.47
CA TYR A 51 0.01 -2.66 6.61
C TYR A 51 1.22 -1.95 7.21
N SER A 52 1.05 -0.69 7.58
CA SER A 52 2.07 0.07 8.32
C SER A 52 1.44 1.05 9.31
N GLU A 53 2.07 1.17 10.49
CA GLU A 53 1.77 2.21 11.48
C GLU A 53 2.69 3.43 11.34
N LYS A 54 3.62 3.37 10.38
CA LYS A 54 4.57 4.43 10.05
C LYS A 54 4.25 5.00 8.68
N THR A 55 4.92 6.08 8.30
CA THR A 55 4.80 6.71 6.99
C THR A 55 5.70 6.06 5.92
N SER A 56 5.99 4.78 6.10
CA SER A 56 6.84 3.97 5.24
C SER A 56 6.42 2.52 5.29
N TRP A 57 6.61 1.78 4.20
CA TRP A 57 6.35 0.35 4.13
C TRP A 57 7.31 -0.32 3.16
N THR A 58 7.60 -1.60 3.40
CA THR A 58 8.52 -2.39 2.58
C THR A 58 7.92 -3.76 2.28
N LEU A 59 8.04 -4.21 1.04
CA LEU A 59 7.69 -5.56 0.61
C LEU A 59 8.98 -6.31 0.27
N ALA A 60 9.18 -7.46 0.92
CA ALA A 60 10.34 -8.31 0.65
C ALA A 60 10.27 -8.86 -0.78
N ALA A 61 11.44 -9.08 -1.40
CA ALA A 61 11.52 -9.50 -2.80
C ALA A 61 10.79 -10.83 -3.09
N GLU A 62 10.69 -11.71 -2.10
CA GLU A 62 9.97 -12.99 -2.17
C GLU A 62 8.45 -12.84 -2.19
N ASP A 63 7.93 -11.74 -1.63
CA ASP A 63 6.50 -11.44 -1.58
C ASP A 63 6.05 -10.50 -2.72
N VAL A 64 6.99 -9.87 -3.43
CA VAL A 64 6.67 -9.08 -4.62
C VAL A 64 6.14 -10.02 -5.71
N PRO A 65 5.00 -9.70 -6.35
CA PRO A 65 4.49 -10.47 -7.49
C PRO A 65 5.57 -10.62 -8.56
N THR A 66 5.54 -11.70 -9.33
CA THR A 66 6.54 -11.91 -10.37
C THR A 66 6.55 -10.75 -11.38
N LEU A 67 7.66 -10.00 -11.41
CA LEU A 67 7.89 -8.88 -12.34
C LEU A 67 9.03 -9.24 -13.30
N GLU A 68 8.74 -9.35 -14.58
CA GLU A 68 9.75 -9.41 -15.64
C GLU A 68 10.32 -8.01 -15.95
N PRO A 69 11.54 -7.88 -16.49
CA PRO A 69 12.07 -6.59 -16.93
C PRO A 69 11.10 -5.85 -17.86
N GLY A 70 10.84 -4.59 -17.57
CA GLY A 70 9.85 -3.73 -18.23
C GLY A 70 8.43 -3.80 -17.65
N ASN A 71 8.13 -4.77 -16.78
CA ASN A 71 6.83 -4.83 -16.10
C ASN A 71 6.67 -3.68 -15.11
N LYS A 72 5.43 -3.21 -14.99
CA LYS A 72 5.03 -2.17 -14.06
C LYS A 72 4.27 -2.78 -12.89
N ILE A 73 4.44 -2.21 -11.70
CA ILE A 73 3.57 -2.46 -10.56
C ILE A 73 3.00 -1.13 -10.08
N TYR A 74 1.72 -1.15 -9.74
CA TYR A 74 0.96 0.01 -9.29
C TYR A 74 0.65 -0.16 -7.81
N LEU A 75 1.04 0.82 -7.00
CA LEU A 75 0.82 0.82 -5.56
C LEU A 75 0.03 2.05 -5.14
N TYR A 76 -0.83 1.86 -4.15
CA TYR A 76 -1.68 2.90 -3.57
C TYR A 76 -1.57 2.83 -2.05
N VAL A 77 -1.67 3.98 -1.39
CA VAL A 77 -1.66 4.05 0.08
C VAL A 77 -2.96 4.67 0.55
N GLN A 78 -3.55 4.06 1.57
CA GLN A 78 -4.79 4.50 2.19
C GLN A 78 -4.58 4.68 3.70
N ALA A 79 -4.89 5.86 4.22
CA ALA A 79 -4.80 6.15 5.65
C ALA A 79 -6.08 5.76 6.40
N TYR A 80 -5.91 5.28 7.63
CA TYR A 80 -6.97 4.93 8.58
C TYR A 80 -6.72 5.61 9.92
N ASN A 81 -7.78 6.06 10.59
CA ASN A 81 -7.72 6.66 11.94
C ASN A 81 -7.85 5.62 13.06
N VAL A 82 -7.76 4.33 12.73
CA VAL A 82 -7.86 3.20 13.65
C VAL A 82 -6.71 2.24 13.34
N LEU A 83 -6.17 1.60 14.37
CA LEU A 83 -5.17 0.54 14.21
C LEU A 83 -5.79 -0.76 13.69
N GLY A 84 -5.07 -1.46 12.84
CA GLY A 84 -5.43 -2.80 12.40
C GLY A 84 -5.27 -3.83 13.52
N LYS A 85 -6.10 -4.88 13.50
CA LYS A 85 -6.01 -5.99 14.46
C LYS A 85 -5.79 -7.30 13.70
N GLY A 86 -4.79 -8.07 14.11
CA GLY A 86 -4.39 -9.30 13.42
C GLY A 86 -3.04 -9.79 13.92
N LYS A 87 -2.74 -11.06 13.61
CA LYS A 87 -1.48 -11.73 13.97
C LYS A 87 -0.30 -11.22 13.14
N ASP A 88 -0.59 -10.88 11.88
CA ASP A 88 0.37 -10.42 10.88
C ASP A 88 -0.14 -9.15 10.16
N GLU A 89 0.67 -8.61 9.25
CA GLU A 89 0.33 -7.39 8.52
C GLU A 89 -0.90 -7.56 7.60
N ILE A 90 -1.08 -8.75 7.03
CA ILE A 90 -2.18 -9.04 6.10
C ILE A 90 -3.51 -9.07 6.85
N GLU A 91 -3.56 -9.76 8.00
CA GLU A 91 -4.74 -9.79 8.86
C GLU A 91 -5.07 -8.38 9.37
N LYS A 92 -4.07 -7.57 9.74
CA LYS A 92 -4.29 -6.17 10.15
C LYS A 92 -4.83 -5.30 9.01
N ALA A 93 -4.31 -5.46 7.79
CA ALA A 93 -4.80 -4.75 6.62
C ALA A 93 -6.25 -5.15 6.30
N ARG A 94 -6.55 -6.45 6.28
CA ARG A 94 -7.91 -6.99 6.05
C ARG A 94 -8.89 -6.54 7.11
N TYR A 95 -8.48 -6.46 8.37
CA TYR A 95 -9.34 -5.94 9.44
C TYR A 95 -9.83 -4.52 9.15
N LEU A 96 -8.97 -3.66 8.60
CA LEU A 96 -9.32 -2.29 8.24
C LEU A 96 -10.10 -2.22 6.92
N HIS A 97 -9.75 -3.04 5.94
CA HIS A 97 -10.37 -3.06 4.61
C HIS A 97 -11.76 -3.72 4.58
N ASP A 98 -11.89 -4.91 5.17
CA ASP A 98 -13.13 -5.71 5.17
C ASP A 98 -14.06 -5.34 6.35
N GLY A 99 -13.52 -4.64 7.35
CA GLY A 99 -14.25 -4.20 8.53
C GLY A 99 -15.14 -2.97 8.28
N PRO A 100 -15.90 -2.52 9.31
CA PRO A 100 -16.78 -1.36 9.20
C PRO A 100 -16.03 -0.01 9.26
N PHE A 101 -14.75 0.02 8.88
CA PHE A 101 -13.89 1.19 8.97
C PHE A 101 -13.90 1.97 7.67
N ILE A 102 -14.00 3.29 7.78
CA ILE A 102 -13.93 4.18 6.62
C ILE A 102 -12.53 4.77 6.58
N GLY A 103 -11.69 4.23 5.69
CA GLY A 103 -10.39 4.82 5.35
C GLY A 103 -10.54 6.12 4.58
N SER A 104 -9.42 6.82 4.41
CA SER A 104 -9.30 7.90 3.42
C SER A 104 -9.53 7.40 1.98
N ALA A 105 -9.65 8.31 1.01
CA ALA A 105 -9.46 7.95 -0.39
C ALA A 105 -8.02 7.41 -0.62
N TRP A 106 -7.83 6.61 -1.65
CA TRP A 106 -6.51 6.12 -2.02
C TRP A 106 -5.62 7.28 -2.49
N SER A 107 -4.31 7.15 -2.28
CA SER A 107 -3.33 8.07 -2.85
C SER A 107 -3.34 8.03 -4.38
N ARG A 108 -2.61 8.95 -5.00
CA ARG A 108 -2.22 8.79 -6.41
C ARG A 108 -1.42 7.49 -6.57
N SER A 109 -1.54 6.85 -7.73
CA SER A 109 -0.80 5.63 -8.05
C SER A 109 0.71 5.89 -8.07
N VAL A 110 1.46 5.09 -7.31
CA VAL A 110 2.91 4.97 -7.44
C VAL A 110 3.18 3.89 -8.48
N VAL A 111 3.88 4.24 -9.56
CA VAL A 111 4.19 3.30 -10.64
C VAL A 111 5.68 2.98 -10.61
N LEU A 112 6.03 1.73 -10.31
CA LEU A 112 7.40 1.24 -10.32
C LEU A 112 7.60 0.31 -11.52
N ILE A 113 8.77 0.39 -12.14
CA ILE A 113 9.10 -0.41 -13.33
C ILE A 113 10.30 -1.29 -12.97
N LYS A 114 10.18 -2.60 -13.20
CA LYS A 114 11.32 -3.51 -13.13
C LYS A 114 12.29 -3.19 -14.26
N LYS A 115 13.54 -2.88 -13.90
CA LYS A 115 14.61 -2.66 -14.87
C LYS A 115 15.15 -3.99 -15.39
#